data_AF-A0A0H3CU97-F1
#
_entry.id   AF-A0A0H3CU97-F1
#
_cell.length_a   1.000
_cell.length_b   1.000
_cell.length_c   1.000
_cell.angle_alpha   90.00
_cell.angle_beta   90.00
_cell.angle_gamma   90.00
#
_symmetry.space_group_name_H-M   'P 1'
#
loop_
_entity.id
_entity.type
_entity.pdbx_description
1 polymer ?
#
loop_
_entity_poly.entity_id
_entity_poly.type
_entity_poly.pdbx_seq_one_letter_code
_entity_poly.pdbx_strand_id
1 'polypeptide(L)'
;MRANDFDSPIAARVLQLVIELTGAGHAPTPMAVMDHARERTATEPRSGGAHRLHSLGLWIVETYTDGPILPPPYYGAWLKAVVLKNAYRRAVREHAARLVQAVEDDSPTDVLRHQLDDTERLDDLWRRYREAGGDDEPTARLEVAA
;
A
#
# COMPACT_ATOMS: atom_id res chain seq x y z
N MET A 1 -3.93 1.44 6.56
CA MET A 1 -3.27 1.49 5.23
C MET A 1 -4.34 1.77 4.20
N ARG A 2 -3.92 2.26 3.04
CA ARG A 2 -4.73 2.52 1.85
C ARG A 2 -4.08 1.83 0.66
N ALA A 3 -4.86 1.50 -0.36
CA ALA A 3 -4.36 0.83 -1.56
C ALA A 3 -3.18 1.58 -2.22
N ASN A 4 -3.25 2.90 -2.27
CA ASN A 4 -2.22 3.77 -2.84
C ASN A 4 -0.95 3.91 -1.97
N ASP A 5 -0.89 3.29 -0.79
CA ASP A 5 0.37 3.19 -0.04
C ASP A 5 1.36 2.25 -0.77
N PHE A 6 0.87 1.29 -1.57
CA PHE A 6 1.71 0.39 -2.36
C PHE A 6 2.22 1.06 -3.65
N ASP A 7 3.39 0.61 -4.11
CA ASP A 7 3.94 0.93 -5.43
C ASP A 7 3.56 -0.10 -6.49
N SER A 8 3.47 -1.36 -6.08
CA SER A 8 2.97 -2.44 -6.94
C SER A 8 1.47 -2.26 -7.22
N PRO A 9 1.05 -2.11 -8.50
CA PRO A 9 -0.37 -1.97 -8.86
C PRO A 9 -1.22 -3.19 -8.47
N ILE A 10 -0.65 -4.39 -8.57
CA ILE A 10 -1.35 -5.63 -8.20
C ILE A 10 -1.54 -5.73 -6.68
N ALA A 11 -0.54 -5.32 -5.88
CA ALA A 11 -0.67 -5.29 -4.42
C ALA A 11 -1.68 -4.22 -3.97
N ALA A 12 -1.66 -3.04 -4.59
CA ALA A 12 -2.65 -1.99 -4.35
C ALA A 12 -4.08 -2.50 -4.66
N ARG A 13 -4.25 -3.19 -5.80
CA ARG A 13 -5.53 -3.77 -6.19
C ARG A 13 -6.00 -4.84 -5.19
N VAL A 14 -5.13 -5.74 -4.76
CA VAL A 14 -5.48 -6.75 -3.76
C VAL A 14 -5.88 -6.10 -2.43
N LEU A 15 -5.11 -5.13 -1.94
CA LEU A 15 -5.47 -4.43 -0.70
C LEU A 15 -6.83 -3.74 -0.82
N GLN A 16 -7.13 -3.12 -1.97
CA GLN A 16 -8.44 -2.51 -2.21
C GLN A 16 -9.58 -3.54 -2.12
N LEU A 17 -9.43 -4.71 -2.76
CA LEU A 17 -10.41 -5.80 -2.69
C LEU A 17 -10.61 -6.30 -1.24
N VAL A 18 -9.51 -6.43 -0.49
CA VAL A 18 -9.53 -6.84 0.92
C VAL A 18 -10.24 -5.80 1.80
N ILE A 19 -9.97 -4.51 1.60
CA ILE A 19 -10.66 -3.41 2.31
C ILE A 19 -12.16 -3.45 2.04
N GLU A 20 -12.58 -3.64 0.79
CA GLU A 20 -13.99 -3.73 0.41
C GLU A 20 -14.69 -4.93 1.07
N LEU A 21 -14.08 -6.11 1.01
CA LEU A 21 -14.63 -7.33 1.61
C LEU A 21 -14.76 -7.21 3.13
N THR A 22 -13.70 -6.77 3.80
CA THR A 22 -13.68 -6.60 5.26
C THR A 22 -14.62 -5.49 5.72
N GLY A 23 -14.70 -4.39 4.98
CA GLY A 23 -15.67 -3.32 5.23
C GLY A 23 -17.12 -3.78 5.10
N ALA A 24 -17.38 -4.78 4.24
CA ALA A 24 -18.67 -5.46 4.12
C ALA A 24 -18.87 -6.59 5.13
N GLY A 25 -17.96 -6.80 6.09
CA GLY A 25 -18.07 -7.85 7.12
C GLY A 25 -17.68 -9.26 6.65
N HIS A 26 -17.04 -9.40 5.49
CA HIS A 26 -16.62 -10.69 4.94
C HIS A 26 -15.14 -10.97 5.25
N ALA A 27 -14.82 -12.23 5.54
CA ALA A 27 -13.44 -12.67 5.70
C ALA A 27 -12.70 -12.67 4.35
N PRO A 28 -11.51 -12.06 4.24
CA PRO A 28 -10.78 -11.93 2.99
C PRO A 28 -9.95 -13.19 2.69
N THR A 29 -10.63 -14.32 2.42
CA THR A 29 -9.96 -15.55 1.98
C THR A 29 -9.44 -15.40 0.54
N PRO A 30 -8.43 -16.20 0.10
CA PRO A 30 -7.94 -16.17 -1.28
C PRO A 30 -9.07 -16.26 -2.32
N MET A 31 -10.02 -17.18 -2.09
CA MET A 31 -11.17 -17.37 -2.97
C MET A 31 -12.14 -16.19 -2.92
N ALA A 32 -12.44 -15.64 -1.73
CA ALA A 32 -13.30 -14.48 -1.62
C ALA A 32 -12.72 -13.26 -2.37
N VAL A 33 -11.40 -13.04 -2.28
CA VAL A 33 -10.72 -11.96 -3.01
C VAL A 33 -10.79 -12.20 -4.52
N MET A 34 -10.58 -13.44 -4.98
CA MET A 34 -10.65 -13.79 -6.40
C MET A 34 -12.06 -13.64 -6.97
N ASP A 35 -13.09 -14.10 -6.26
CA ASP A 35 -14.47 -14.01 -6.71
C ASP A 35 -14.95 -12.56 -6.72
N HIS A 36 -14.62 -11.78 -5.69
CA HIS A 36 -14.88 -10.33 -5.64
C HIS A 36 -14.21 -9.56 -6.79
N ALA A 37 -13.01 -9.99 -7.20
CA ALA A 37 -12.31 -9.43 -8.35
C ALA A 37 -12.97 -9.80 -9.69
N ARG A 38 -13.42 -11.06 -9.84
CA ARG A 38 -14.10 -11.55 -11.04
C ARG A 38 -15.37 -10.77 -11.34
N GLU A 39 -16.20 -10.54 -10.33
CA GLU A 39 -17.45 -9.76 -10.46
C GLU A 39 -17.23 -8.34 -11.00
N ARG A 40 -16.06 -7.75 -10.74
CA ARG A 40 -15.72 -6.35 -11.07
C ARG A 40 -14.82 -6.22 -12.29
N THR A 41 -14.46 -7.33 -12.92
CA THR A 41 -13.53 -7.32 -14.04
C THR A 41 -14.27 -7.74 -15.30
N ALA A 42 -14.47 -6.78 -16.20
CA ALA A 42 -14.96 -7.05 -17.54
C ALA A 42 -13.99 -7.99 -18.27
N THR A 43 -14.47 -9.08 -18.85
CA THR A 43 -13.66 -10.14 -19.48
C THR A 43 -13.86 -10.27 -20.99
N GLU A 44 -14.52 -9.30 -21.62
CA GLU A 44 -14.78 -9.31 -23.07
C GLU A 44 -13.45 -9.30 -23.87
N PRO A 45 -13.42 -9.78 -25.13
CA PRO A 45 -12.19 -10.03 -25.92
C PRO A 45 -11.22 -8.87 -26.16
N ARG A 46 -11.49 -7.65 -25.65
CA ARG A 46 -10.60 -6.48 -25.72
C ARG A 46 -10.39 -5.77 -24.38
N SER A 47 -11.02 -6.26 -23.32
CA SER A 47 -10.93 -5.67 -21.98
C SER A 47 -9.56 -5.88 -21.34
N GLY A 48 -8.82 -6.92 -21.77
CA GLY A 48 -7.62 -7.43 -21.08
C GLY A 48 -7.91 -8.03 -19.69
N GLY A 49 -9.18 -8.12 -19.28
CA GLY A 49 -9.56 -8.51 -17.92
C GLY A 49 -9.27 -9.95 -17.59
N ALA A 50 -9.40 -10.86 -18.56
CA ALA A 50 -9.03 -12.27 -18.37
C ALA A 50 -7.54 -12.42 -18.00
N HIS A 51 -6.66 -11.68 -18.66
CA HIS A 51 -5.23 -11.68 -18.33
C HIS A 51 -4.98 -11.07 -16.95
N ARG A 52 -5.63 -9.94 -16.62
CA ARG A 52 -5.52 -9.33 -15.28
C ARG A 52 -5.98 -10.27 -14.15
N LEU A 53 -7.09 -10.99 -14.35
CA LEU A 53 -7.58 -11.98 -13.38
C LEU A 53 -6.61 -13.16 -13.24
N HIS A 54 -6.00 -13.60 -14.34
CA HIS A 54 -4.99 -14.64 -14.28
C HIS A 54 -3.76 -14.19 -13.49
N SER A 55 -3.22 -13.00 -13.77
CA SER A 55 -2.10 -12.43 -13.01
C SER A 55 -2.43 -12.23 -11.53
N LEU A 56 -3.64 -11.79 -11.22
CA LEU A 56 -4.14 -11.69 -9.83
C LEU A 56 -4.15 -13.04 -9.13
N GLY A 57 -4.63 -14.09 -9.81
CA GLY A 57 -4.65 -15.44 -9.27
C GLY A 57 -3.26 -15.97 -8.92
N LEU A 58 -2.29 -15.79 -9.83
CA LEU A 58 -0.90 -16.17 -9.58
C LEU A 58 -0.33 -15.43 -8.38
N TRP A 59 -0.51 -14.11 -8.32
CA TRP A 59 0.00 -13.28 -7.23
C TRP A 59 -0.58 -13.69 -5.86
N ILE A 60 -1.87 -14.03 -5.80
CA ILE A 60 -2.50 -14.50 -4.55
C ILE A 60 -1.91 -15.84 -4.14
N VAL A 61 -1.76 -16.79 -5.07
CA VAL A 61 -1.16 -18.09 -4.77
C VAL A 61 0.26 -17.92 -4.23
N GLU A 62 1.09 -17.13 -4.89
CA GLU A 62 2.46 -16.83 -4.46
C GLU A 62 2.46 -16.20 -3.06
N THR A 63 1.63 -15.19 -2.82
CA THR A 63 1.58 -14.47 -1.53
C THR A 63 1.19 -15.39 -0.37
N TYR A 64 0.25 -16.32 -0.57
CA TYR A 64 -0.14 -17.27 0.47
C TYR A 64 0.85 -18.43 0.63
N THR A 65 1.66 -18.72 -0.40
CA THR A 65 2.73 -19.72 -0.35
C THR A 65 3.95 -19.18 0.39
N ASP A 66 4.33 -17.93 0.10
CA ASP A 66 5.48 -17.24 0.70
C ASP A 66 5.12 -16.56 2.05
N GLY A 67 3.85 -16.64 2.45
CA GLY A 67 3.34 -16.09 3.69
C GLY A 67 4.09 -16.68 4.89
N PRO A 68 4.73 -15.85 5.74
CA PRO A 68 5.49 -16.36 6.85
C PRO A 68 4.58 -17.05 7.87
N ILE A 69 5.02 -18.21 8.36
CA ILE A 69 4.37 -19.04 9.39
C ILE A 69 4.58 -18.45 10.81
N LEU A 70 4.75 -17.13 10.91
CA LEU A 70 4.92 -16.48 12.21
C LEU A 70 3.54 -16.25 12.86
N PRO A 71 3.42 -16.42 14.19
CA PRO A 71 2.15 -16.24 14.87
C PRO A 71 1.60 -14.83 14.65
N PRO A 72 0.33 -14.69 14.22
CA PRO A 72 -0.39 -13.43 14.36
C PRO A 72 -0.33 -12.96 15.83
N PRO A 73 -0.21 -11.64 16.10
CA PRO A 73 -0.39 -10.53 15.17
C PRO A 73 0.89 -9.79 14.73
N TYR A 74 2.07 -10.17 15.21
CA TYR A 74 3.25 -9.30 15.19
C TYR A 74 3.80 -9.02 13.79
N TYR A 75 3.79 -10.02 12.91
CA TYR A 75 4.39 -9.88 11.57
C TYR A 75 3.57 -8.99 10.64
N GLY A 76 2.23 -9.08 10.69
CA GLY A 76 1.34 -8.23 9.88
C GLY A 76 1.42 -6.75 10.26
N ALA A 77 1.55 -6.45 11.56
CA ALA A 77 1.77 -5.10 12.04
C ALA A 77 3.10 -4.52 11.55
N TRP A 78 4.16 -5.32 11.57
CA TRP A 78 5.47 -4.91 11.03
C TRP A 78 5.43 -4.69 9.52
N LEU A 79 4.85 -5.60 8.73
CA LEU A 79 4.70 -5.42 7.28
C LEU A 79 3.93 -4.12 6.96
N LYS A 80 2.88 -3.83 7.73
CA LYS A 80 2.14 -2.56 7.63
C LYS A 80 3.06 -1.36 7.85
N ALA A 81 3.91 -1.39 8.87
CA ALA A 81 4.89 -0.32 9.12
C ALA A 81 5.89 -0.18 7.96
N VAL A 82 6.41 -1.28 7.42
CA VAL A 82 7.33 -1.28 6.27
C VAL A 82 6.69 -0.64 5.04
N VAL A 83 5.45 -1.01 4.70
CA VAL A 83 4.73 -0.41 3.56
C VAL A 83 4.54 1.09 3.76
N LEU A 84 4.11 1.53 4.95
CA LEU A 84 3.90 2.95 5.24
C LEU A 84 5.20 3.76 5.22
N LYS A 85 6.32 3.18 5.67
CA LYS A 85 7.66 3.78 5.57
C LYS A 85 8.05 4.04 4.12
N ASN A 86 7.87 3.05 3.26
CA ASN A 86 8.19 3.17 1.84
C ASN A 86 7.25 4.15 1.14
N ALA A 87 5.95 4.13 1.46
CA ALA A 87 4.98 5.10 0.97
C ALA A 87 5.35 6.54 1.34
N TYR A 88 5.75 6.78 2.60
CA TYR A 88 6.23 8.07 3.08
C TYR A 88 7.47 8.53 2.30
N ARG A 89 8.50 7.68 2.20
CA ARG A 89 9.73 8.00 1.45
C ARG A 89 9.46 8.33 -0.02
N ARG A 90 8.53 7.61 -0.66
CA ARG A 90 8.10 7.90 -2.03
C ARG A 90 7.38 9.25 -2.11
N ALA A 91 6.46 9.54 -1.20
CA ALA A 91 5.75 10.82 -1.16
C ALA A 91 6.71 12.00 -0.94
N VAL A 92 7.72 11.86 -0.07
CA VAL A 92 8.77 12.88 0.12
C VAL A 92 9.52 13.14 -1.19
N ARG A 93 9.90 12.08 -1.91
CA ARG A 93 10.58 12.21 -3.21
C ARG A 93 9.70 12.92 -4.24
N GLU A 94 8.42 12.53 -4.34
CA GLU A 94 7.46 13.18 -5.25
C GLU A 94 7.28 14.66 -4.93
N HIS A 95 7.14 15.01 -3.65
CA HIS A 95 7.01 16.39 -3.21
C HIS A 95 8.26 17.21 -3.51
N ALA A 96 9.45 16.68 -3.21
CA ALA A 96 10.72 17.32 -3.55
C ALA A 96 10.89 17.52 -5.06
N ALA A 97 10.51 16.54 -5.88
CA ALA A 97 10.56 16.66 -7.33
C ALA A 97 9.64 17.77 -7.85
N ARG A 98 8.43 17.92 -7.28
CA ARG A 98 7.54 19.04 -7.63
C ARG A 98 8.13 20.40 -7.28
N LEU A 99 8.78 20.52 -6.12
CA LEU A 99 9.46 21.77 -5.73
C LEU A 99 10.62 22.11 -6.66
N VAL A 100 11.45 21.12 -7.02
CA VAL A 100 12.54 21.31 -7.99
C VAL A 100 11.98 21.77 -9.32
N GLN A 101 10.95 21.09 -9.84
CA GLN A 101 10.30 21.45 -11.09
C GLN A 101 9.76 22.89 -11.07
N ALA A 102 9.11 23.31 -9.99
CA ALA A 102 8.58 24.66 -9.88
C ALA A 102 9.67 25.74 -9.86
N VAL A 103 10.84 25.45 -9.27
CA VAL A 103 12.00 26.33 -9.33
C VAL A 103 12.59 26.38 -10.75
N GLU A 104 12.69 25.23 -11.42
CA GLU A 104 13.19 25.13 -12.80
C GLU A 104 12.28 25.85 -13.81
N ASP A 105 10.97 25.86 -13.57
CA ASP A 105 9.97 26.51 -14.42
C ASP A 105 9.76 28.00 -14.09
N ASP A 106 10.60 28.60 -13.22
CA ASP A 106 10.50 29.99 -12.76
C ASP A 106 9.08 30.35 -12.23
N SER A 107 8.50 29.40 -11.47
CA SER A 107 7.16 29.59 -10.91
C SER A 107 7.12 30.79 -9.96
N PRO A 108 5.98 31.51 -9.89
CA PRO A 108 5.79 32.59 -8.94
C PRO A 108 6.10 32.19 -7.48
N THR A 109 6.65 33.12 -6.69
CA THR A 109 7.11 32.84 -5.32
C THR A 109 5.96 32.40 -4.38
N ASP A 110 4.75 32.88 -4.60
CA ASP A 110 3.55 32.45 -3.90
C ASP A 110 3.18 30.98 -4.21
N VAL A 111 3.35 30.55 -5.47
CA VAL A 111 3.19 29.15 -5.87
C VAL A 111 4.24 28.26 -5.21
N LEU A 112 5.50 28.69 -5.18
CA LEU A 112 6.57 27.98 -4.46
C LEU A 112 6.27 27.87 -2.97
N ARG A 113 5.76 28.94 -2.35
CA ARG A 113 5.36 28.93 -0.93
C ARG A 113 4.22 27.96 -0.68
N HIS A 114 3.19 27.97 -1.54
CA HIS A 114 2.07 27.06 -1.41
C HIS A 114 2.49 25.60 -1.56
N GLN A 115 3.33 25.28 -2.54
CA GLN A 115 3.83 23.93 -2.72
C GLN A 115 4.71 23.46 -1.57
N LEU A 116 5.52 24.35 -0.98
CA LEU A 116 6.34 24.03 0.20
C LEU A 116 5.46 23.66 1.40
N ASP A 117 4.31 24.32 1.54
CA ASP A 117 3.35 24.08 2.63
C ASP A 117 2.38 22.92 2.34
N ASP A 118 2.35 22.37 1.12
CA ASP A 118 1.53 21.21 0.74
C ASP A 118 2.14 19.88 1.25
N THR A 119 2.16 19.75 2.58
CA THR A 119 2.72 18.58 3.29
C THR A 119 1.65 17.64 3.85
N GLU A 120 0.35 17.92 3.66
CA GLU A 120 -0.74 17.16 4.29
C GLU A 120 -0.63 15.64 4.07
N ARG A 121 -0.28 15.23 2.84
CA ARG A 121 -0.08 13.80 2.50
C ARG A 121 1.14 13.20 3.21
N LEU A 122 2.21 13.97 3.38
CA LEU A 122 3.42 13.54 4.10
C LEU A 122 3.10 13.34 5.58
N ASP A 123 2.40 14.30 6.17
CA ASP A 123 2.02 14.29 7.58
C ASP A 123 1.06 13.14 7.91
N ASP A 124 0.07 12.87 7.05
CA ASP A 124 -0.82 11.71 7.21
C ASP A 124 -0.05 10.38 7.12
N LEU A 125 0.86 10.24 6.15
CA LEU A 125 1.67 9.03 6.00
C LEU A 125 2.61 8.82 7.19
N TRP A 126 3.26 9.89 7.65
CA TRP A 126 4.11 9.86 8.83
C TRP A 126 3.35 9.44 10.08
N ARG A 127 2.19 10.06 10.33
CA ARG A 127 1.30 9.70 11.44
C ARG A 127 0.91 8.22 11.40
N ARG A 128 0.42 7.73 10.25
CA ARG A 128 0.03 6.31 10.08
C ARG A 128 1.20 5.36 10.27
N TYR A 129 2.41 5.72 9.83
CA TYR A 129 3.63 4.95 10.03
C TYR A 129 3.99 4.85 11.52
N ARG A 130 3.93 5.96 12.26
CA ARG A 130 4.16 5.99 13.72
C ARG A 130 3.15 5.12 14.46
N GLU A 131 1.87 5.23 14.12
CA GLU A 131 0.79 4.40 14.68
C GLU A 131 0.97 2.90 14.38
N ALA A 132 1.68 2.54 13.31
CA ALA A 132 1.99 1.16 12.97
C ALA A 132 3.18 0.59 13.76
N GLY A 133 3.83 1.38 14.62
CA GLY A 133 5.03 0.97 15.36
C GLY A 133 6.29 1.05 14.51
N GLY A 134 6.45 2.13 13.74
CA GLY A 134 7.46 2.33 12.69
C GLY A 134 8.92 1.93 13.01
N ASP A 135 9.29 1.80 14.28
CA ASP A 135 10.65 1.48 14.71
C ASP A 135 10.78 0.11 15.42
N ASP A 136 9.68 -0.64 15.56
CA ASP A 136 9.68 -1.93 16.24
C ASP A 136 9.89 -3.08 15.25
N GLU A 137 11.14 -3.52 15.09
CA GLU A 137 11.49 -4.70 14.31
C GLU A 137 11.10 -5.99 15.07
N PRO A 138 10.54 -7.03 14.40
CA PRO A 138 10.04 -8.24 15.06
C PRO A 138 11.10 -8.96 15.90
N THR A 139 12.36 -8.93 15.46
CA THR A 139 13.51 -9.54 16.13
C THR A 139 13.75 -8.93 17.51
N ALA A 140 13.63 -7.60 17.65
CA ALA A 140 13.84 -6.91 18.93
C ALA A 140 12.81 -7.29 20.01
N ARG A 141 11.60 -7.73 19.62
CA ARG A 141 10.56 -8.17 20.56
C ARG A 141 10.63 -9.65 20.92
N LEU A 142 11.18 -10.48 20.03
CA LEU A 142 11.37 -11.91 20.28
C LEU A 142 12.54 -12.16 21.26
N GLU A 143 13.58 -11.31 21.24
CA GLU A 143 14.70 -11.36 22.20
C GLU A 143 14.30 -10.98 23.64
N VAL A 144 13.23 -10.20 23.84
CA VAL A 144 12.74 -9.83 25.18
C VAL A 144 11.81 -10.91 25.78
N ALA A 145 11.34 -11.84 24.95
CA ALA A 145 10.40 -12.90 25.35
C ALA A 145 11.06 -14.29 25.49
N ALA A 146 12.38 -14.40 25.29
CA ALA A 146 13.18 -15.61 25.44
C ALA A 146 14.06 -15.55 26.69
#